data_AF-A0A1N6NKC7-F1
#
_entry.id   AF-A0A1N6NKC7-F1
#
_cell.length_a   1.000
_cell.length_b   1.000
_cell.length_c   1.000
_cell.angle_alpha   90.00
_cell.angle_beta   90.00
_cell.angle_gamma   90.00
#
_symmetry.space_group_name_H-M   'P 1'
#
loop_
_entity.id
_entity.type
_entity.pdbx_description
1 polymer ?
#
loop_
_entity_poly.entity_id
_entity_poly.type
_entity_poly.pdbx_seq_one_letter_code
_entity_poly.pdbx_strand_id
1 'polypeptide(L)'
;MKLSLLKRPTPRITFTCRPEDEGVITPPVRAKTVLPEWFRKLPAVTEAKVSPTDSGLTVKRCMPFLDAMMAGWVIGLPATVRMEISDGGRTVNCGWDFDRTLVSNHATHQVAGNPRDPMPPCKFHNYWTIRTPPGWSCLFVSPLNRPNGVFEVVAGVVDTDTYQSEIHFPFFATGPDGLHVLERGTPIVQVIPFRRETSDLEGDIRSETESEQVTRKSIFRKTLASEGWYRKFARAQR
;
A
#
# COMPACT_ATOMS: atom_id res chain seq x y z
N MET A 1 -26.30 36.95 15.62
CA MET A 1 -24.86 36.61 15.66
C MET A 1 -24.64 35.46 14.68
N LYS A 2 -24.13 35.75 13.48
CA LYS A 2 -23.90 34.73 12.43
C LYS A 2 -22.71 33.87 12.87
N LEU A 3 -22.97 32.64 13.34
CA LEU A 3 -21.89 31.67 13.52
C LEU A 3 -21.27 31.40 12.15
N SER A 4 -20.05 31.91 11.99
CA SER A 4 -19.16 31.56 10.89
C SER A 4 -19.05 30.04 10.84
N LEU A 5 -19.58 29.43 9.78
CA LEU A 5 -19.27 28.07 9.38
C LEU A 5 -17.80 28.05 8.97
N LEU A 6 -16.89 28.03 9.95
CA LEU A 6 -15.47 27.79 9.75
C LEU A 6 -15.35 26.42 9.07
N LYS A 7 -15.08 26.44 7.76
CA LYS A 7 -14.84 25.26 6.97
C LYS A 7 -13.70 24.50 7.65
N ARG A 8 -13.98 23.32 8.20
CA ARG A 8 -12.94 22.50 8.86
C ARG A 8 -11.79 22.34 7.86
N PRO A 9 -10.54 22.65 8.26
CA PRO A 9 -9.40 22.53 7.36
C PRO A 9 -9.34 21.09 6.83
N THR A 10 -9.11 20.96 5.52
CA THR A 10 -8.97 19.66 4.90
C THR A 10 -7.80 18.93 5.56
N PRO A 11 -8.00 17.71 6.12
CA PRO A 11 -6.94 16.93 6.74
C PRO A 11 -5.75 16.77 5.79
N ARG A 12 -4.53 16.96 6.30
CA ARG A 12 -3.28 16.81 5.55
C ARG A 12 -2.34 15.88 6.30
N ILE A 13 -1.77 14.93 5.57
CA ILE A 13 -0.59 14.18 6.00
C ILE A 13 0.66 15.00 5.67
N THR A 14 1.64 15.00 6.56
CA THR A 14 2.91 15.72 6.43
C THR A 14 4.06 14.72 6.51
N PHE A 15 5.02 14.88 5.61
CA PHE A 15 6.28 14.14 5.60
C PHE A 15 7.41 15.14 5.80
N THR A 16 8.22 14.94 6.83
CA THR A 16 9.41 15.77 7.09
C THR A 16 10.65 14.88 7.14
N CYS A 17 11.78 15.39 6.67
CA CYS A 17 13.09 14.77 6.83
C CYS A 17 14.03 15.76 7.54
N ARG A 18 15.26 15.35 7.80
CA ARG A 18 16.28 16.26 8.33
C ARG A 18 16.70 17.27 7.25
N PRO A 19 17.18 18.46 7.60
CA PRO A 19 17.62 19.44 6.61
C PRO A 19 18.66 18.88 5.63
N GLU A 20 19.60 18.05 6.11
CA GLU A 20 20.62 17.40 5.29
C GLU A 20 20.07 16.33 4.32
N ASP A 21 18.84 15.87 4.54
CA ASP A 21 18.17 14.86 3.71
C ASP A 21 17.35 15.50 2.56
N GLU A 22 17.10 16.79 2.62
CA GLU A 22 16.32 17.51 1.63
C GLU A 22 17.01 17.49 0.25
N GLY A 23 16.33 16.92 -0.75
CA GLY A 23 16.89 16.73 -2.09
C GLY A 23 17.84 15.54 -2.23
N VAL A 24 18.27 14.92 -1.11
CA VAL A 24 19.15 13.74 -1.10
C VAL A 24 18.33 12.45 -1.18
N ILE A 25 17.35 12.27 -0.29
CA ILE A 25 16.48 11.08 -0.28
C ILE A 25 15.24 11.29 -1.15
N THR A 26 14.71 10.19 -1.72
CA THR A 26 13.52 10.26 -2.59
C THR A 26 12.29 10.69 -1.78
N PRO A 27 11.55 11.74 -2.21
CA PRO A 27 10.35 12.18 -1.50
C PRO A 27 9.21 11.15 -1.63
N PRO A 28 8.36 11.00 -0.60
CA PRO A 28 7.13 10.24 -0.70
C PRO A 28 6.22 10.85 -1.77
N VAL A 29 5.60 9.99 -2.56
CA VAL A 29 4.74 10.40 -3.68
C VAL A 29 3.34 9.84 -3.49
N ARG A 30 2.34 10.50 -4.08
CA ARG A 30 0.98 9.95 -4.06
C ARG A 30 0.98 8.62 -4.83
N ALA A 31 0.39 7.57 -4.27
CA ALA A 31 0.44 6.24 -4.90
C ALA A 31 -0.12 6.26 -6.34
N LYS A 32 -1.15 7.09 -6.58
CA LYS A 32 -1.75 7.31 -7.90
C LYS A 32 -0.80 7.83 -9.00
N THR A 33 0.34 8.44 -8.64
CA THR A 33 1.32 8.95 -9.63
C THR A 33 2.38 7.92 -9.98
N VAL A 34 2.43 6.77 -9.30
CA VAL A 34 3.48 5.76 -9.45
C VAL A 34 2.96 4.34 -9.65
N LEU A 35 1.90 4.17 -10.46
CA LEU A 35 1.40 2.86 -10.86
C LEU A 35 2.50 2.00 -11.53
N PRO A 36 2.52 0.67 -11.34
CA PRO A 36 3.56 -0.18 -11.94
C PRO A 36 3.45 -0.25 -13.46
N GLU A 37 4.58 -0.44 -14.13
CA GLU A 37 4.68 -0.43 -15.59
C GLU A 37 3.82 -1.51 -16.25
N TRP A 38 3.80 -2.73 -15.69
CA TRP A 38 2.97 -3.83 -16.19
C TRP A 38 1.49 -3.44 -16.29
N PHE A 39 0.98 -2.71 -15.29
CA PHE A 39 -0.42 -2.29 -15.26
C PHE A 39 -0.68 -1.14 -16.25
N ARG A 40 0.28 -0.20 -16.37
CA ARG A 40 0.19 0.87 -17.38
C ARG A 40 0.12 0.30 -18.78
N LYS A 41 0.93 -0.72 -19.09
CA LYS A 41 0.99 -1.39 -20.39
C LYS A 41 -0.15 -2.36 -20.65
N LEU A 42 -0.78 -2.92 -19.63
CA LEU A 42 -1.91 -3.85 -19.78
C LEU A 42 -3.02 -3.22 -20.63
N PRO A 43 -3.52 -3.86 -21.70
CA PRO A 43 -4.68 -3.36 -22.44
C PRO A 43 -5.94 -3.48 -21.58
N ALA A 44 -6.95 -2.65 -21.86
CA ALA A 44 -8.20 -2.70 -21.11
C ALA A 44 -9.08 -3.92 -21.47
N VAL A 45 -8.88 -4.45 -22.67
CA VAL A 45 -9.53 -5.63 -23.24
C VAL A 45 -8.45 -6.46 -23.92
N THR A 46 -8.47 -7.77 -23.73
CA THR A 46 -7.67 -8.73 -24.49
C THR A 46 -8.51 -9.23 -25.65
N GLU A 47 -8.34 -8.62 -26.83
CA GLU A 47 -9.20 -8.88 -28.01
C GLU A 47 -9.29 -10.38 -28.38
N ALA A 48 -8.18 -11.11 -28.29
CA ALA A 48 -8.14 -12.55 -28.58
C ALA A 48 -8.97 -13.43 -27.62
N LYS A 49 -9.45 -12.87 -26.50
CA LYS A 49 -10.32 -13.56 -25.53
C LYS A 49 -11.80 -13.16 -25.68
N VAL A 50 -12.11 -12.16 -26.50
CA VAL A 50 -13.49 -11.74 -26.72
C VAL A 50 -14.26 -12.86 -27.41
N SER A 51 -15.33 -13.32 -26.78
CA SER A 51 -16.19 -14.40 -27.25
C SER A 51 -17.62 -14.21 -26.72
N PRO A 52 -18.61 -14.99 -27.19
CA PRO A 52 -19.98 -14.91 -26.67
C PRO A 52 -20.10 -15.12 -25.15
N THR A 53 -19.11 -15.76 -24.51
CA THR A 53 -19.10 -16.04 -23.06
C THR A 53 -18.00 -15.29 -22.30
N ASP A 54 -17.18 -14.48 -22.97
CA ASP A 54 -16.08 -13.74 -22.34
C ASP A 54 -15.93 -12.35 -22.98
N SER A 55 -16.06 -11.31 -22.15
CA SER A 55 -15.86 -9.91 -22.55
C SER A 55 -14.41 -9.54 -22.85
N GLY A 56 -13.44 -10.39 -22.50
CA GLY A 56 -12.01 -10.12 -22.62
C GLY A 56 -11.52 -8.98 -21.71
N LEU A 57 -12.35 -8.44 -20.80
CA LEU A 57 -11.98 -7.33 -19.92
C LEU A 57 -10.84 -7.74 -19.00
N THR A 58 -9.82 -6.87 -18.89
CA THR A 58 -8.69 -7.12 -17.99
C THR A 58 -8.87 -6.45 -16.64
N VAL A 59 -7.98 -6.76 -15.69
CA VAL A 59 -7.95 -6.10 -14.38
C VAL A 59 -7.79 -4.56 -14.48
N LYS A 60 -7.36 -4.03 -15.63
CA LYS A 60 -7.31 -2.58 -15.89
C LYS A 60 -8.69 -1.91 -15.81
N ARG A 61 -9.77 -2.67 -16.02
CA ARG A 61 -11.16 -2.20 -15.87
C ARG A 61 -11.72 -2.45 -14.47
N CYS A 62 -11.01 -3.18 -13.60
CA CYS A 62 -11.40 -3.41 -12.22
C CYS A 62 -11.08 -2.19 -11.36
N MET A 63 -12.08 -1.32 -11.17
CA MET A 63 -11.91 -0.09 -10.38
C MET A 63 -11.45 -0.32 -8.94
N PRO A 64 -11.98 -1.32 -8.19
CA PRO A 64 -11.49 -1.61 -6.84
C PRO A 64 -9.98 -1.96 -6.80
N PHE A 65 -9.49 -2.70 -7.79
CA PHE A 65 -8.08 -3.08 -7.91
C PHE A 65 -7.18 -1.86 -8.14
N LEU A 66 -7.61 -0.96 -9.05
CA LEU A 66 -6.92 0.29 -9.32
C LEU A 66 -6.98 1.24 -8.11
N ASP A 67 -8.13 1.35 -7.46
CA ASP A 67 -8.30 2.19 -6.27
C ASP A 67 -7.38 1.76 -5.12
N ALA A 68 -7.18 0.44 -4.94
CA ALA A 68 -6.21 -0.09 -3.99
C ALA A 68 -4.77 0.34 -4.34
N MET A 69 -4.34 0.21 -5.61
CA MET A 69 -3.01 0.66 -6.04
C MET A 69 -2.79 2.18 -5.90
N MET A 70 -3.87 2.97 -6.01
CA MET A 70 -3.80 4.43 -5.97
C MET A 70 -3.97 5.02 -4.55
N ALA A 71 -4.32 4.20 -3.57
CA ALA A 71 -4.63 4.66 -2.22
C ALA A 71 -3.40 5.23 -1.51
N GLY A 72 -3.54 6.41 -0.91
CA GLY A 72 -2.50 6.98 -0.05
C GLY A 72 -1.20 7.36 -0.78
N TRP A 73 -0.08 7.03 -0.15
CA TRP A 73 1.26 7.46 -0.53
C TRP A 73 2.20 6.26 -0.68
N VAL A 74 3.28 6.42 -1.44
CA VAL A 74 4.35 5.45 -1.57
C VAL A 74 5.64 6.09 -1.08
N ILE A 75 6.35 5.39 -0.20
CA ILE A 75 7.71 5.70 0.19
C ILE A 75 8.61 4.70 -0.53
N GLY A 76 9.69 5.20 -1.15
CA GLY A 76 10.70 4.40 -1.82
C GLY A 76 12.02 4.37 -1.05
N LEU A 77 12.93 3.50 -1.48
CA LEU A 77 14.29 3.45 -0.93
C LEU A 77 15.03 4.79 -1.09
N PRO A 78 15.75 5.25 -0.06
CA PRO A 78 16.55 6.48 -0.13
C PRO A 78 17.77 6.35 -1.07
N ALA A 79 18.39 5.16 -1.13
CA ALA A 79 19.48 4.81 -2.04
C ALA A 79 19.40 3.33 -2.46
N THR A 80 20.26 2.91 -3.39
CA THR A 80 20.29 1.53 -3.88
C THR A 80 20.76 0.57 -2.78
N VAL A 81 20.04 -0.55 -2.62
CA VAL A 81 20.34 -1.64 -1.68
C VAL A 81 20.64 -2.90 -2.47
N ARG A 82 21.73 -3.59 -2.11
CA ARG A 82 22.07 -4.93 -2.60
C ARG A 82 21.67 -5.92 -1.51
N MET A 83 20.80 -6.86 -1.85
CA MET A 83 20.28 -7.89 -0.95
C MET A 83 20.64 -9.26 -1.49
N GLU A 84 21.49 -9.98 -0.77
CA GLU A 84 21.80 -11.38 -1.04
C GLU A 84 20.89 -12.26 -0.19
N ILE A 85 20.16 -13.14 -0.85
CA ILE A 85 19.32 -14.16 -0.24
C ILE A 85 20.01 -15.51 -0.43
N SER A 86 20.12 -16.32 0.62
CA SER A 86 20.69 -17.67 0.55
C SER A 86 20.05 -18.62 1.56
N ASP A 87 20.31 -19.92 1.37
CA ASP A 87 19.76 -21.02 2.18
C ASP A 87 18.22 -21.00 2.19
N GLY A 88 17.63 -20.84 1.00
CA GLY A 88 16.17 -20.82 0.82
C GLY A 88 15.50 -19.68 1.60
N GLY A 89 16.15 -18.52 1.71
CA GLY A 89 15.64 -17.36 2.44
C GLY A 89 15.97 -17.30 3.94
N ARG A 90 16.76 -18.25 4.47
CA ARG A 90 17.19 -18.27 5.89
C ARG A 90 18.30 -17.29 6.20
N THR A 91 19.10 -16.94 5.20
CA THR A 91 20.18 -15.97 5.33
C THR A 91 19.92 -14.80 4.39
N VAL A 92 19.95 -13.59 4.95
CA VAL A 92 19.76 -12.35 4.20
C VAL A 92 20.86 -11.38 4.58
N ASN A 93 21.74 -11.07 3.63
CA ASN A 93 22.80 -10.08 3.79
C ASN A 93 22.47 -8.85 2.95
N CYS A 94 22.63 -7.66 3.52
CA CYS A 94 22.34 -6.41 2.83
C CYS A 94 23.53 -5.45 2.88
N GLY A 95 23.79 -4.78 1.76
CA GLY A 95 24.74 -3.67 1.65
C GLY A 95 24.12 -2.50 0.87
N TRP A 96 24.63 -1.30 1.10
CA TRP A 96 24.14 -0.07 0.46
C TRP A 96 25.25 0.97 0.34
N ASP A 97 25.10 1.89 -0.61
CA ASP A 97 25.99 3.04 -0.79
C ASP A 97 25.30 4.31 -0.28
N PHE A 98 25.12 4.37 1.04
CA PHE A 98 24.49 5.50 1.73
C PHE A 98 25.19 5.75 3.07
N ASP A 99 25.14 6.99 3.54
CA ASP A 99 25.86 7.43 4.73
C ASP A 99 25.33 6.86 6.06
N ARG A 100 24.16 6.21 6.02
CA ARG A 100 23.46 5.62 7.17
C ARG A 100 22.82 4.29 6.83
N THR A 101 22.45 3.53 7.85
CA THR A 101 21.87 2.18 7.73
C THR A 101 20.60 2.16 6.91
N LEU A 102 20.52 1.36 5.85
CA LEU A 102 19.26 1.21 5.08
C LEU A 102 18.49 -0.06 5.44
N VAL A 103 19.20 -1.12 5.83
CA VAL A 103 18.60 -2.38 6.24
C VAL A 103 19.28 -2.87 7.53
N SER A 104 18.48 -3.30 8.50
CA SER A 104 18.99 -4.00 9.68
C SER A 104 18.33 -5.37 9.81
N ASN A 105 19.08 -6.36 10.28
CA ASN A 105 18.57 -7.70 10.57
C ASN A 105 18.26 -7.84 12.06
N HIS A 106 17.21 -8.60 12.35
CA HIS A 106 16.83 -8.98 13.70
C HIS A 106 17.10 -10.48 13.91
N ALA A 107 17.42 -10.89 15.13
CA ALA A 107 17.70 -12.29 15.42
C ALA A 107 16.42 -13.14 15.30
N THR A 108 16.53 -14.35 14.75
CA THR A 108 15.41 -15.25 14.42
C THR A 108 14.50 -15.58 15.61
N HIS A 109 15.02 -15.53 16.85
CA HIS A 109 14.21 -15.75 18.06
C HIS A 109 13.05 -14.75 18.21
N GLN A 110 13.13 -13.56 17.58
CA GLN A 110 12.06 -12.56 17.64
C GLN A 110 10.81 -12.96 16.82
N VAL A 111 10.88 -14.03 16.02
CA VAL A 111 9.78 -14.56 15.19
C VAL A 111 9.55 -16.05 15.38
N ALA A 112 10.05 -16.66 16.48
CA ALA A 112 9.80 -18.07 16.76
C ALA A 112 8.28 -18.37 16.75
N GLY A 113 7.84 -19.31 15.92
CA GLY A 113 6.43 -19.65 15.73
C GLY A 113 5.66 -18.78 14.72
N ASN A 114 6.30 -17.81 14.07
CA ASN A 114 5.73 -17.11 12.92
C ASN A 114 5.61 -18.07 11.72
N PRO A 115 4.54 -18.01 10.89
CA PRO A 115 4.44 -18.82 9.67
C PRO A 115 5.59 -18.66 8.66
N ARG A 116 6.42 -17.63 8.80
CA ARG A 116 7.62 -17.36 8.00
C ARG A 116 8.91 -17.90 8.61
N ASP A 117 8.88 -18.51 9.79
CA ASP A 117 10.02 -19.26 10.33
C ASP A 117 10.47 -20.31 9.30
N PRO A 118 11.78 -20.44 8.98
CA PRO A 118 12.97 -19.82 9.58
C PRO A 118 13.54 -18.56 8.91
N MET A 119 12.75 -17.82 8.13
CA MET A 119 13.21 -16.59 7.48
C MET A 119 13.43 -15.47 8.52
N PRO A 120 14.59 -14.78 8.51
CA PRO A 120 14.87 -13.74 9.47
C PRO A 120 14.07 -12.46 9.14
N PRO A 121 13.46 -11.80 10.15
CA PRO A 121 12.85 -10.51 9.95
C PRO A 121 13.94 -9.46 9.70
N CYS A 122 13.81 -8.75 8.59
CA CYS A 122 14.64 -7.63 8.23
C CYS A 122 13.85 -6.32 8.40
N LYS A 123 14.52 -5.17 8.34
CA LYS A 123 13.86 -3.88 8.50
C LYS A 123 14.46 -2.83 7.61
N PHE A 124 13.64 -2.21 6.76
CA PHE A 124 14.03 -1.01 6.02
C PHE A 124 13.99 0.20 6.93
N HIS A 125 15.08 0.97 6.95
CA HIS A 125 15.15 2.25 7.64
C HIS A 125 14.59 3.35 6.74
N ASN A 126 13.56 4.02 7.23
CA ASN A 126 12.95 5.18 6.61
C ASN A 126 13.30 6.44 7.38
N TYR A 127 13.69 7.48 6.65
CA TYR A 127 14.14 8.77 7.18
C TYR A 127 13.10 9.88 7.04
N TRP A 128 11.84 9.51 6.78
CA TRP A 128 10.70 10.42 6.81
C TRP A 128 9.94 10.26 8.13
N THR A 129 9.77 11.37 8.86
CA THR A 129 8.75 11.49 9.90
C THR A 129 7.39 11.70 9.23
N ILE A 130 6.39 10.93 9.66
CA ILE A 130 5.04 10.92 9.06
C ILE A 130 4.06 11.43 10.11
N ARG A 131 3.35 12.52 9.81
CA ARG A 131 2.39 13.13 10.74
C ARG A 131 1.01 13.26 10.12
N THR A 132 -0.01 12.89 10.88
CA THR A 132 -1.41 13.10 10.52
C THR A 132 -2.12 13.98 11.57
N PRO A 133 -3.31 14.53 11.28
CA PRO A 133 -4.07 15.29 12.28
C PRO A 133 -4.54 14.39 13.43
N PRO A 134 -4.91 14.96 14.60
CA PRO A 134 -5.45 14.18 15.72
C PRO A 134 -6.58 13.23 15.31
N GLY A 135 -6.53 11.99 15.81
CA GLY A 135 -7.51 10.93 15.56
C GLY A 135 -7.23 10.08 14.32
N TRP A 136 -6.09 10.28 13.66
CA TRP A 136 -5.68 9.53 12.46
C TRP A 136 -4.52 8.57 12.75
N SER A 137 -4.55 7.45 12.05
CA SER A 137 -3.44 6.50 11.99
C SER A 137 -3.12 6.20 10.52
N CYS A 138 -1.95 5.63 10.30
CA CYS A 138 -1.56 5.13 8.99
C CYS A 138 -1.47 3.61 9.03
N LEU A 139 -2.08 2.96 8.03
CA LEU A 139 -1.80 1.58 7.68
C LEU A 139 -0.60 1.57 6.72
N PHE A 140 0.41 0.80 7.07
CA PHE A 140 1.61 0.55 6.29
C PHE A 140 1.52 -0.87 5.73
N VAL A 141 1.60 -1.00 4.41
CA VAL A 141 1.53 -2.30 3.72
C VAL A 141 2.54 -2.36 2.59
N SER A 142 2.89 -3.58 2.17
CA SER A 142 3.51 -3.76 0.85
C SER A 142 2.66 -3.08 -0.23
N PRO A 143 3.25 -2.44 -1.26
CA PRO A 143 2.51 -1.82 -2.34
C PRO A 143 1.43 -2.75 -2.91
N LEU A 144 0.16 -2.37 -2.72
CA LEU A 144 -0.99 -3.20 -3.02
C LEU A 144 -1.03 -3.52 -4.50
N ASN A 145 -1.33 -4.78 -4.84
CA ASN A 145 -1.39 -5.25 -6.22
C ASN A 145 -0.12 -4.97 -7.05
N ARG A 146 1.04 -4.85 -6.38
CA ARG A 146 2.33 -4.59 -7.02
C ARG A 146 3.38 -5.54 -6.44
N PRO A 147 3.34 -6.84 -6.80
CA PRO A 147 4.38 -7.76 -6.40
C PRO A 147 5.73 -7.29 -6.92
N ASN A 148 6.74 -7.26 -6.05
CA ASN A 148 8.12 -6.89 -6.39
C ASN A 148 9.02 -8.13 -6.55
N GLY A 149 8.62 -9.29 -6.03
CA GLY A 149 9.31 -10.56 -6.20
C GLY A 149 10.56 -10.76 -5.33
N VAL A 150 10.92 -9.78 -4.49
CA VAL A 150 12.17 -9.82 -3.69
C VAL A 150 11.88 -9.74 -2.19
N PHE A 151 10.91 -8.93 -1.76
CA PHE A 151 10.57 -8.75 -0.36
C PHE A 151 9.08 -8.50 -0.14
N GLU A 152 8.64 -8.69 1.09
CA GLU A 152 7.29 -8.35 1.54
C GLU A 152 7.36 -7.63 2.88
N VAL A 153 6.94 -6.36 2.90
CA VAL A 153 6.79 -5.57 4.12
C VAL A 153 5.62 -6.12 4.94
N VAL A 154 5.88 -6.31 6.23
CA VAL A 154 4.87 -6.70 7.21
C VAL A 154 3.91 -5.56 7.42
N ALA A 155 2.61 -5.84 7.33
CA ALA A 155 1.58 -4.83 7.54
C ALA A 155 1.59 -4.32 9.00
N GLY A 156 1.40 -3.03 9.18
CA GLY A 156 1.38 -2.41 10.51
C GLY A 156 0.53 -1.15 10.56
N VAL A 157 -0.02 -0.86 11.74
CA VAL A 157 -0.74 0.39 12.04
C VAL A 157 0.10 1.21 13.00
N VAL A 158 0.25 2.50 12.69
CA VAL A 158 0.90 3.46 13.60
C VAL A 158 0.05 4.71 13.76
N ASP A 159 -0.14 5.13 14.99
CA ASP A 159 -0.81 6.37 15.38
C ASP A 159 0.09 7.57 15.06
N THR A 160 0.07 7.98 13.79
CA THR A 160 0.93 9.06 13.25
C THR A 160 0.48 10.46 13.66
N ASP A 161 -0.60 10.57 14.42
CA ASP A 161 -0.99 11.81 15.10
C ASP A 161 -0.16 12.08 16.36
N THR A 162 0.39 11.02 16.98
CA THR A 162 1.12 11.08 18.25
C THR A 162 2.55 10.56 18.14
N TYR A 163 2.82 9.56 17.30
CA TYR A 163 4.17 9.06 17.05
C TYR A 163 4.92 9.97 16.07
N GLN A 164 5.93 10.69 16.58
CA GLN A 164 6.67 11.70 15.81
C GLN A 164 8.12 11.32 15.49
N SER A 165 8.51 10.07 15.72
CA SER A 165 9.82 9.55 15.30
C SER A 165 9.75 8.93 13.90
N GLU A 166 10.92 8.56 13.36
CA GLU A 166 11.05 7.79 12.13
C GLU A 166 10.44 6.39 12.31
N ILE A 167 9.46 6.06 11.46
CA ILE A 167 8.87 4.70 11.42
C ILE A 167 9.70 3.88 10.45
N HIS A 168 10.22 2.74 10.89
CA HIS A 168 10.93 1.78 10.06
C HIS A 168 10.02 0.62 9.66
N PHE A 169 10.31 -0.08 8.57
CA PHE A 169 9.39 -1.05 7.96
C PHE A 169 9.96 -2.47 8.02
N PRO A 170 9.48 -3.32 8.94
CA PRO A 170 9.83 -4.74 8.97
C PRO A 170 9.41 -5.45 7.68
N PHE A 171 10.21 -6.39 7.21
CA PHE A 171 9.94 -7.16 6.00
C PHE A 171 10.58 -8.55 6.06
N PHE A 172 10.10 -9.43 5.17
CA PHE A 172 10.75 -10.71 4.87
C PHE A 172 11.26 -10.70 3.44
N ALA A 173 12.46 -11.25 3.20
CA ALA A 173 13.01 -11.41 1.86
C ALA A 173 12.37 -12.65 1.21
N THR A 174 11.50 -12.47 0.22
CA THR A 174 10.70 -13.54 -0.41
C THR A 174 11.23 -13.96 -1.77
N GLY A 175 12.29 -13.31 -2.26
CA GLY A 175 12.92 -13.65 -3.52
C GLY A 175 13.65 -14.99 -3.49
N PRO A 176 13.98 -15.54 -4.67
CA PRO A 176 14.84 -16.72 -4.74
C PRO A 176 16.25 -16.41 -4.24
N ASP A 177 17.02 -17.45 -3.91
CA ASP A 177 18.44 -17.30 -3.58
C ASP A 177 19.21 -16.59 -4.71
N GLY A 178 20.13 -15.72 -4.32
CA GLY A 178 20.94 -14.89 -5.23
C GLY A 178 21.03 -13.43 -4.79
N LEU A 179 21.75 -12.65 -5.61
CA LEU A 179 21.92 -11.21 -5.41
C LEU A 179 20.81 -10.42 -6.11
N HIS A 180 20.06 -9.64 -5.34
CA HIS A 180 19.01 -8.75 -5.80
C HIS A 180 19.43 -7.29 -5.60
N VAL A 181 19.33 -6.49 -6.65
CA VAL A 181 19.61 -5.04 -6.60
C VAL A 181 18.29 -4.27 -6.56
N LEU A 182 18.04 -3.61 -5.42
CA LEU A 182 16.88 -2.75 -5.22
C LEU A 182 17.31 -1.30 -5.42
N GLU A 183 16.95 -0.72 -6.57
CA GLU A 183 17.39 0.63 -6.94
C GLU A 183 16.81 1.71 -6.03
N ARG A 184 17.51 2.85 -5.94
CA ARG A 184 16.98 4.07 -5.32
C ARG A 184 15.57 4.37 -5.83
N GLY A 185 14.66 4.66 -4.89
CA GLY A 185 13.26 4.94 -5.19
C GLY A 185 12.40 3.68 -5.42
N THR A 186 12.96 2.47 -5.32
CA THR A 186 12.16 1.22 -5.28
C THR A 186 11.08 1.35 -4.22
N PRO A 187 9.78 1.23 -4.56
CA PRO A 187 8.69 1.33 -3.61
C PRO A 187 8.79 0.25 -2.53
N ILE A 188 8.95 0.67 -1.28
CA ILE A 188 9.06 -0.25 -0.15
C ILE A 188 7.73 -0.39 0.58
N VAL A 189 6.99 0.71 0.74
CA VAL A 189 5.74 0.70 1.52
C VAL A 189 4.71 1.64 0.89
N GLN A 190 3.44 1.24 1.00
CA GLN A 190 2.29 2.07 0.74
C GLN A 190 1.67 2.49 2.07
N VAL A 191 1.48 3.80 2.25
CA VAL A 191 1.00 4.45 3.47
C VAL A 191 -0.42 4.94 3.24
N ILE A 192 -1.39 4.34 3.95
CA ILE A 192 -2.82 4.62 3.81
C ILE A 192 -3.33 5.26 5.11
N PRO A 193 -3.59 6.58 5.13
CA PRO A 193 -4.15 7.24 6.30
C PRO A 193 -5.64 6.88 6.47
N PHE A 194 -6.06 6.62 7.70
CA PHE A 194 -7.46 6.37 8.06
C PHE A 194 -7.79 6.98 9.43
N ARG A 195 -9.08 7.18 9.70
CA ARG A 195 -9.58 7.64 11.00
C ARG A 195 -9.71 6.45 11.94
N ARG A 196 -9.12 6.51 13.14
CA ARG A 196 -9.20 5.39 14.09
C ARG A 196 -10.63 5.03 14.47
N GLU A 197 -11.50 6.03 14.57
CA GLU A 197 -12.93 5.84 14.86
C GLU A 197 -13.68 5.00 13.80
N THR A 198 -13.08 4.73 12.64
CA THR A 198 -13.69 3.94 11.57
C THR A 198 -13.11 2.53 11.41
N SER A 199 -12.15 2.11 12.24
CA SER A 199 -11.52 0.78 12.12
C SER A 199 -12.14 -0.30 13.02
N ASP A 200 -12.85 0.08 14.09
CA ASP A 200 -13.48 -0.83 15.05
C ASP A 200 -14.98 -0.48 15.17
N LEU A 201 -15.71 -0.68 14.07
CA LEU A 201 -17.15 -0.43 14.01
C LEU A 201 -17.91 -1.68 14.44
N GLU A 202 -18.97 -1.49 15.23
CA GLU A 202 -19.92 -2.59 15.51
C GLU A 202 -20.57 -3.07 14.20
N GLY A 203 -20.63 -4.39 14.03
CA GLY A 203 -21.29 -5.01 12.89
C GLY A 203 -22.76 -5.31 13.18
N ASP A 204 -23.67 -4.86 12.30
CA ASP A 204 -25.05 -5.35 12.25
C ASP A 204 -25.11 -6.61 11.36
N ILE A 205 -25.33 -7.77 11.98
CA ILE A 205 -25.30 -9.08 11.31
C ILE A 205 -26.71 -9.69 11.33
N ARG A 206 -27.40 -9.63 10.18
CA ARG A 206 -28.77 -10.13 10.00
C ARG A 206 -29.07 -10.45 8.53
N SER A 207 -30.22 -11.07 8.26
CA SER A 207 -30.73 -11.20 6.89
C SER A 207 -31.12 -9.84 6.29
N GLU A 208 -31.05 -9.74 4.96
CA GLU A 208 -31.56 -8.57 4.24
C GLU A 208 -33.07 -8.42 4.47
N THR A 209 -33.53 -7.18 4.65
CA THR A 209 -34.95 -6.81 4.56
C THR A 209 -35.41 -6.85 3.11
N GLU A 210 -36.72 -6.80 2.87
CA GLU A 210 -37.27 -6.76 1.51
C GLU A 210 -36.75 -5.55 0.70
N SER A 211 -36.61 -4.38 1.34
CA SER A 211 -36.10 -3.16 0.68
C SER A 211 -34.62 -3.27 0.32
N GLU A 212 -33.80 -3.86 1.18
CA GLU A 212 -32.39 -4.16 0.90
C GLU A 212 -32.26 -5.19 -0.23
N GLN A 213 -33.09 -6.23 -0.24
CA GLN A 213 -33.14 -7.21 -1.32
C GLN A 213 -33.47 -6.55 -2.68
N VAL A 214 -34.50 -5.69 -2.72
CA VAL A 214 -34.87 -4.96 -3.94
C VAL A 214 -33.70 -4.10 -4.41
N THR A 215 -33.03 -3.40 -3.49
CA THR A 215 -31.86 -2.56 -3.80
C THR A 215 -30.71 -3.39 -4.37
N ARG A 216 -30.34 -4.50 -3.70
CA ARG A 216 -29.28 -5.41 -4.15
C ARG A 216 -29.57 -5.97 -5.55
N LYS A 217 -30.79 -6.49 -5.78
CA LYS A 217 -31.21 -7.02 -7.09
C LYS A 217 -31.13 -5.94 -8.17
N SER A 218 -31.57 -4.72 -7.88
CA SER A 218 -31.52 -3.58 -8.80
C SER A 218 -30.09 -3.20 -9.17
N ILE A 219 -29.20 -3.02 -8.18
CA ILE A 219 -27.78 -2.70 -8.38
C ILE A 219 -27.08 -3.79 -9.18
N PHE A 220 -27.32 -5.07 -8.84
CA PHE A 220 -26.72 -6.19 -9.54
C PHE A 220 -27.10 -6.21 -11.02
N ARG A 221 -28.40 -6.09 -11.33
CA ARG A 221 -28.89 -6.05 -12.72
C ARG A 221 -28.34 -4.85 -13.49
N LYS A 222 -28.28 -3.66 -12.87
CA LYS A 222 -27.67 -2.47 -13.50
C LYS A 222 -26.18 -2.65 -13.78
N THR A 223 -25.48 -3.31 -12.86
CA THR A 223 -24.05 -3.61 -13.03
C THR A 223 -23.80 -4.56 -14.20
N LEU A 224 -24.65 -5.57 -14.38
CA LEU A 224 -24.57 -6.49 -15.52
C LEU A 224 -25.01 -5.87 -16.84
N ALA A 225 -26.08 -5.07 -16.83
CA ALA A 225 -26.70 -4.55 -18.04
C ALA A 225 -25.95 -3.36 -18.67
N SER A 226 -24.92 -2.81 -18.02
CA SER A 226 -24.25 -1.60 -18.50
C SER A 226 -22.75 -1.64 -18.24
N GLU A 227 -21.97 -1.48 -19.31
CA GLU A 227 -20.52 -1.43 -19.23
C GLU A 227 -20.06 -0.26 -18.34
N GLY A 228 -19.24 -0.58 -17.33
CA GLY A 228 -18.68 0.41 -16.43
C GLY A 228 -19.71 1.08 -15.50
N TRP A 229 -20.87 0.47 -15.26
CA TRP A 229 -21.88 1.05 -14.36
C TRP A 229 -21.31 1.33 -12.96
N TYR A 230 -20.56 0.38 -12.38
CA TYR A 230 -19.89 0.57 -11.08
C TYR A 230 -19.03 1.84 -11.06
N ARG A 231 -18.19 2.03 -12.09
CA ARG A 231 -17.31 3.21 -12.23
C ARG A 231 -18.10 4.51 -12.25
N LYS A 232 -19.25 4.53 -12.95
CA LYS A 232 -20.04 5.74 -13.22
C LYS A 232 -20.97 6.12 -12.07
N PHE A 233 -21.55 5.13 -11.38
CA PHE A 233 -22.69 5.36 -10.49
C PHE A 233 -22.52 4.83 -9.06
N ALA A 234 -21.73 3.77 -8.85
CA ALA A 234 -21.53 3.20 -7.51
C ALA A 234 -20.24 3.69 -6.83
N ARG A 235 -19.18 3.89 -7.62
CA ARG A 235 -17.89 4.38 -7.14
C ARG A 235 -17.96 5.89 -6.89
N ALA A 236 -17.57 6.31 -5.69
CA ALA A 236 -17.43 7.73 -5.38
C ALA A 236 -16.44 8.44 -6.32
N GLN A 237 -16.67 9.72 -6.61
CA GLN A 237 -15.71 10.55 -7.35
C GLN A 237 -14.46 10.77 -6.48
N ARG A 238 -13.27 10.63 -7.09
CA ARG A 238 -11.95 10.71 -6.44
C ARG A 238 -10.95 11.40 -7.35
#